data_AF-A0A397T928-F1
#
_entry.id   AF-A0A397T928-F1
#
_cell.length_a   1.000
_cell.length_b   1.000
_cell.length_c   1.000
_cell.angle_alpha   90.00
_cell.angle_beta   90.00
_cell.angle_gamma   90.00
#
_symmetry.space_group_name_H-M   'P 1'
#
loop_
_entity.id
_entity.type
_entity.pdbx_description
1 polymer ?
#
loop_
_entity_poly.entity_id
_entity_poly.type
_entity_poly.pdbx_seq_one_letter_code
_entity_poly.pdbx_strand_id
1 'polypeptide(L)'
;MRNNVYGKIGYMAPEVLRQKSYTKAADVYSFGIILWELTSCRMPFSDESQDLHLIYEIIEGRRPEIVEGTPPAFAKLIQDCWNPDPNLRPTMEKVHKRIWNFSNSMIRGNRKDLYGFKAAEANRSLSLLTMAKQIYPQVISSQRICTAEESIPKQLPFTFEFIKNGMLLLIMFYYC
;
A
#
# COMPACT_ATOMS: atom_id res chain seq x y z
N MET A 1 17.06 -5.89 -29.65
CA MET A 1 17.54 -5.04 -28.55
C MET A 1 17.04 -5.65 -27.26
N ARG A 2 17.92 -5.99 -26.30
CA ARG A 2 17.51 -6.49 -24.98
C ARG A 2 16.98 -5.30 -24.19
N ASN A 3 15.67 -5.18 -24.06
CA ASN A 3 15.10 -4.23 -23.11
C ASN A 3 15.35 -4.80 -21.71
N ASN A 4 16.40 -4.30 -21.07
CA ASN A 4 16.71 -4.66 -19.70
C ASN A 4 15.58 -4.08 -18.83
N VAL A 5 14.68 -4.93 -18.35
CA VAL A 5 13.55 -4.49 -17.55
C VAL A 5 14.06 -4.20 -16.15
N TYR A 6 14.16 -2.91 -15.80
CA TYR A 6 14.53 -2.45 -14.46
C TYR A 6 13.26 -2.23 -13.64
N GLY A 7 13.17 -2.87 -12.47
CA GLY A 7 12.02 -2.71 -11.59
C GLY A 7 12.10 -3.63 -10.38
N LYS A 8 11.37 -3.27 -9.32
CA LYS A 8 11.23 -4.12 -8.14
C LYS A 8 10.13 -5.14 -8.40
N ILE A 9 10.47 -6.44 -8.33
CA ILE A 9 9.64 -7.55 -8.83
C ILE A 9 8.20 -7.48 -8.33
N GLY A 10 7.98 -7.19 -7.03
CA GLY A 10 6.64 -7.13 -6.44
C GLY A 10 5.69 -6.08 -7.04
N TYR A 11 6.21 -5.06 -7.72
CA TYR A 11 5.43 -3.99 -8.34
C TYR A 11 5.21 -4.20 -9.84
N MET A 12 5.91 -5.15 -10.45
CA MET A 12 5.92 -5.33 -11.90
C MET A 12 4.73 -6.17 -12.36
N ALA A 13 4.07 -5.70 -13.41
CA ALA A 13 2.97 -6.44 -14.02
C ALA A 13 3.46 -7.77 -14.63
N PRO A 14 2.65 -8.84 -14.58
CA PRO A 14 3.07 -10.17 -15.02
C PRO A 14 3.40 -10.22 -16.52
N GLU A 15 2.81 -9.38 -17.36
CA GLU A 15 3.18 -9.25 -18.77
C GLU A 15 4.55 -8.58 -18.97
N VAL A 16 4.92 -7.62 -18.11
CA VAL A 16 6.22 -6.94 -18.14
C VAL A 16 7.32 -7.89 -17.68
N LEU A 17 7.04 -8.72 -16.66
CA LEU A 17 7.93 -9.79 -16.21
C LEU A 17 8.17 -10.86 -17.29
N ARG A 18 7.17 -11.11 -18.15
CA ARG A 18 7.31 -11.96 -19.35
C ARG A 18 8.05 -11.27 -20.51
N GLN A 19 8.69 -10.12 -20.28
CA GLN A 19 9.40 -9.31 -21.27
C GLN A 19 8.52 -8.86 -22.45
N LYS A 20 7.20 -8.74 -22.25
CA LYS A 20 6.32 -8.10 -23.23
C LYS A 20 6.46 -6.58 -23.16
N SER A 21 5.92 -5.90 -24.18
CA SER A 21 5.91 -4.44 -24.22
C SER A 21 5.18 -3.84 -23.02
N TYR A 22 5.77 -2.79 -22.45
CA TYR A 22 5.15 -1.98 -21.42
C TYR A 22 3.88 -1.31 -21.94
N THR A 23 2.86 -1.21 -21.10
CA THR A 23 1.57 -0.60 -21.45
C THR A 23 1.04 0.25 -20.30
N LYS A 24 0.07 1.14 -20.59
CA LYS A 24 -0.65 1.89 -19.55
C LYS A 24 -1.35 0.97 -18.53
N ALA A 25 -1.71 -0.26 -18.94
CA ALA A 25 -2.29 -1.23 -18.03
C ALA A 25 -1.26 -1.78 -17.03
N ALA A 26 0.04 -1.78 -17.37
CA ALA A 26 1.11 -2.11 -16.44
C ALA A 26 1.26 -1.03 -15.35
N ASP A 27 1.14 0.26 -15.70
CA ASP A 27 1.10 1.36 -14.72
C ASP A 27 -0.05 1.16 -13.71
N VAL A 28 -1.24 0.78 -14.20
CA VAL A 28 -2.42 0.50 -13.35
C VAL A 28 -2.13 -0.65 -12.38
N TYR A 29 -1.45 -1.70 -12.84
CA TYR A 29 -1.06 -2.82 -11.98
C TYR A 29 -0.15 -2.35 -10.85
N SER A 30 0.93 -1.65 -11.18
CA SER A 30 1.88 -1.13 -10.19
C SER A 30 1.19 -0.18 -9.22
N PHE A 31 0.27 0.65 -9.71
CA PHE A 31 -0.55 1.51 -8.85
C PHE A 31 -1.46 0.71 -7.92
N GLY A 32 -2.04 -0.41 -8.37
CA GLY A 32 -2.79 -1.33 -7.50
C GLY A 32 -1.95 -1.91 -6.36
N ILE A 33 -0.69 -2.26 -6.64
CA ILE A 33 0.26 -2.72 -5.62
C ILE A 33 0.61 -1.59 -4.64
N ILE A 34 0.78 -0.35 -5.11
CA ILE A 34 0.98 0.82 -4.24
C ILE A 34 -0.25 1.06 -3.35
N LEU A 35 -1.47 0.98 -3.90
CA LEU A 35 -2.69 1.09 -3.09
C LEU A 35 -2.74 0.01 -2.01
N TRP A 36 -2.32 -1.22 -2.32
CA TRP A 36 -2.18 -2.27 -1.32
C TRP A 36 -1.12 -1.94 -0.27
N GLU A 37 0.06 -1.47 -0.66
CA GLU A 37 1.13 -1.05 0.25
C GLU A 37 0.65 0.04 1.21
N LEU A 38 -0.16 0.99 0.75
CA LEU A 38 -0.78 1.99 1.62
C LEU A 38 -1.76 1.38 2.63
N THR A 39 -2.45 0.30 2.27
CA THR A 39 -3.34 -0.40 3.22
C THR A 39 -2.60 -1.34 4.16
N SER A 40 -1.46 -1.90 3.76
CA SER A 40 -0.70 -2.84 4.58
C SER A 40 0.38 -2.15 5.41
N CYS A 41 0.80 -0.95 5.00
CA CYS A 41 2.03 -0.29 5.43
C CYS A 41 3.26 -1.23 5.30
N ARG A 42 3.22 -2.15 4.33
CA ARG A 42 4.26 -3.14 4.06
C ARG A 42 4.60 -3.16 2.59
N MET A 43 5.87 -3.38 2.32
CA MET A 43 6.37 -3.59 0.98
C MET A 43 5.96 -4.98 0.48
N PRO A 44 5.52 -5.13 -0.79
CA PRO A 44 5.07 -6.41 -1.33
C PRO A 44 6.24 -7.40 -1.34
N PHE A 45 6.01 -8.58 -0.77
CA PHE A 45 6.98 -9.69 -0.69
C PHE A 45 8.30 -9.27 -0.01
N SER A 46 8.22 -8.44 1.04
CA SER A 46 9.40 -7.94 1.77
C SER A 46 10.23 -9.02 2.44
N ASP A 47 9.59 -10.12 2.79
CA ASP A 47 10.18 -11.19 3.60
C ASP A 47 10.81 -12.29 2.72
N GLU A 48 10.88 -12.05 1.40
CA GLU A 48 11.25 -13.04 0.39
C GLU A 48 12.37 -12.55 -0.51
N SER A 49 13.13 -13.50 -1.07
CA SER A 49 14.16 -13.22 -2.06
C SER A 49 13.56 -12.65 -3.35
N GLN A 50 14.18 -11.59 -3.85
CA GLN A 50 13.80 -10.95 -5.12
C GLN A 50 14.43 -11.69 -6.30
N ASP A 51 14.02 -12.95 -6.52
CA ASP A 51 14.61 -13.85 -7.50
C ASP A 51 13.62 -14.34 -8.57
N LEU A 52 14.09 -15.25 -9.43
CA LEU A 52 13.29 -15.85 -10.49
C LEU A 52 12.09 -16.64 -9.96
N HIS A 53 12.17 -17.23 -8.77
CA HIS A 53 11.07 -18.00 -8.19
C HIS A 53 9.88 -17.10 -7.91
N LEU A 54 10.10 -15.96 -7.26
CA LEU A 54 9.05 -14.96 -7.02
C LEU A 54 8.43 -14.44 -8.33
N ILE A 55 9.25 -14.24 -9.37
CA ILE A 55 8.77 -13.84 -10.70
C ILE A 55 7.79 -14.87 -11.26
N TYR A 56 8.13 -16.16 -11.19
CA TYR A 56 7.25 -17.24 -11.64
C TYR A 56 5.94 -17.27 -10.85
N GLU A 57 5.97 -17.14 -9.53
CA GLU A 57 4.75 -17.11 -8.72
C GLU A 57 3.82 -15.95 -9.10
N ILE A 58 4.35 -14.74 -9.30
CA ILE A 58 3.56 -13.57 -9.70
C ILE A 58 2.91 -13.77 -11.07
N ILE A 59 3.67 -14.37 -12.00
CA ILE A 59 3.22 -14.76 -13.35
C ILE A 59 2.06 -15.75 -13.28
N GLU A 60 2.11 -16.72 -12.36
CA GLU A 60 1.08 -17.72 -12.08
C GLU A 60 -0.10 -17.19 -11.25
N GLY A 61 -0.07 -15.90 -10.86
CA GLY A 61 -1.20 -15.22 -10.25
C GLY A 61 -1.04 -14.97 -8.75
N ARG A 62 0.13 -15.22 -8.16
CA ARG A 62 0.39 -14.83 -6.78
C ARG A 62 0.24 -13.33 -6.57
N ARG A 63 -0.48 -12.93 -5.53
CA ARG A 63 -0.70 -11.53 -5.13
C ARG A 63 -0.52 -11.38 -3.63
N PRO A 64 -0.19 -10.17 -3.14
CA PRO A 64 -0.23 -9.90 -1.71
C PRO A 64 -1.63 -10.11 -1.14
N GLU A 65 -1.72 -10.61 0.10
CA GLU A 65 -2.99 -10.83 0.78
C GLU A 65 -3.67 -9.50 1.14
N ILE A 66 -4.97 -9.38 0.86
CA ILE A 66 -5.72 -8.19 1.27
C ILE A 66 -5.78 -8.14 2.80
N VAL A 67 -5.27 -7.05 3.37
CA VAL A 67 -5.20 -6.88 4.82
C VAL A 67 -6.61 -6.79 5.42
N GLU A 68 -6.81 -7.50 6.52
CA GLU A 68 -8.07 -7.48 7.27
C GLU A 68 -8.50 -6.04 7.62
N GLY A 69 -9.80 -5.79 7.52
CA GLY A 69 -10.38 -4.47 7.77
C GLY A 69 -10.18 -3.46 6.65
N THR A 70 -9.58 -3.85 5.51
CA THR A 70 -9.66 -3.07 4.26
C THR A 70 -11.12 -3.07 3.76
N PRO A 71 -11.74 -1.90 3.52
CA PRO A 71 -13.13 -1.84 3.10
C PRO A 71 -13.36 -2.57 1.79
N PRO A 72 -14.47 -3.32 1.64
CA PRO A 72 -14.69 -4.17 0.48
C PRO A 72 -14.58 -3.44 -0.86
N ALA A 73 -15.09 -2.19 -0.93
CA ALA A 73 -15.00 -1.37 -2.14
C ALA A 73 -13.55 -1.03 -2.54
N PHE A 74 -12.69 -0.79 -1.53
CA PHE A 74 -11.28 -0.46 -1.73
C PHE A 74 -10.46 -1.72 -2.05
N ALA A 75 -10.70 -2.83 -1.33
CA ALA A 75 -10.13 -4.13 -1.64
C ALA A 75 -10.44 -4.56 -3.09
N LYS A 76 -11.70 -4.40 -3.51
CA LYS A 76 -12.12 -4.68 -4.89
C LYS A 76 -11.39 -3.79 -5.90
N LEU A 77 -11.14 -2.52 -5.57
CA LEU A 77 -10.38 -1.61 -6.44
C LEU A 77 -8.94 -2.08 -6.61
N ILE A 78 -8.26 -2.39 -5.52
CA ILE A 78 -6.90 -2.95 -5.52
C ILE A 78 -6.88 -4.21 -6.41
N GLN A 79 -7.86 -5.09 -6.22
CA GLN A 79 -7.95 -6.35 -6.97
C GLN A 79 -8.18 -6.16 -8.47
N ASP A 80 -9.01 -5.19 -8.85
CA ASP A 80 -9.24 -4.85 -10.25
C ASP A 80 -7.98 -4.27 -10.91
N CYS A 81 -7.20 -3.47 -10.18
CA CYS A 81 -5.95 -2.90 -10.69
C CYS A 81 -4.90 -3.97 -10.99
N TRP A 82 -4.77 -5.01 -10.17
CA TRP A 82 -3.77 -6.07 -10.35
C TRP A 82 -4.27 -7.32 -11.08
N ASN A 83 -5.37 -7.19 -11.84
CA ASN A 83 -5.96 -8.29 -12.60
C ASN A 83 -4.91 -8.95 -13.53
N PRO A 84 -4.87 -10.30 -13.62
CA PRO A 84 -3.93 -10.99 -14.51
C PRO A 84 -4.09 -10.59 -15.99
N ASP A 85 -5.33 -10.33 -16.45
CA ASP A 85 -5.58 -9.81 -17.79
C ASP A 85 -5.46 -8.27 -17.80
N PRO A 86 -4.50 -7.69 -18.54
CA PRO A 86 -4.34 -6.24 -18.66
C PRO A 86 -5.59 -5.52 -19.18
N ASN A 87 -6.41 -6.19 -20.00
CA ASN A 87 -7.61 -5.60 -20.59
C ASN A 87 -8.78 -5.49 -19.61
N LEU A 88 -8.77 -6.30 -18.55
CA LEU A 88 -9.76 -6.26 -17.49
C LEU A 88 -9.42 -5.23 -16.40
N ARG A 89 -8.20 -4.67 -16.44
CA ARG A 89 -7.80 -3.61 -15.51
C ARG A 89 -8.56 -2.32 -15.82
N PRO A 90 -8.97 -1.55 -14.80
CA PRO A 90 -9.60 -0.26 -15.01
C PRO A 90 -8.61 0.73 -15.62
N THR A 91 -9.09 1.66 -16.43
CA THR A 91 -8.30 2.84 -16.82
C THR A 91 -7.99 3.69 -15.58
N MET A 92 -6.86 4.41 -15.56
CA MET A 92 -6.51 5.31 -14.45
C MET A 92 -7.61 6.33 -14.12
N GLU A 93 -8.36 6.81 -15.11
CA GLU A 93 -9.53 7.68 -14.87
C GLU A 93 -10.62 7.02 -14.00
N LYS A 94 -10.93 5.74 -14.27
CA LYS A 94 -11.86 4.93 -13.48
C LYS A 94 -11.32 4.67 -12.08
N VAL A 95 -10.00 4.43 -11.95
CA VAL A 95 -9.33 4.30 -10.66
C VAL A 95 -9.51 5.57 -9.85
N HIS A 96 -9.11 6.72 -10.40
CA HIS A 96 -9.25 8.04 -9.77
C HIS A 96 -10.70 8.29 -9.32
N LYS A 97 -11.69 8.06 -10.19
CA LYS A 97 -13.11 8.21 -9.86
C LYS A 97 -13.55 7.33 -8.69
N ARG A 98 -13.08 6.07 -8.62
CA ARG A 98 -13.40 5.15 -7.53
C ARG A 98 -12.79 5.59 -6.21
N ILE A 99 -11.54 6.04 -6.22
CA ILE A 99 -10.88 6.57 -5.01
C ILE A 99 -11.58 7.85 -4.56
N TRP A 100 -11.88 8.77 -5.48
CA TRP A 100 -12.63 10.00 -5.19
C TRP A 100 -13.99 9.71 -4.53
N ASN A 101 -14.76 8.76 -5.08
CA ASN A 101 -16.04 8.36 -4.53
C ASN A 101 -15.89 7.73 -3.13
N PHE A 102 -14.86 6.90 -2.94
CA PHE A 102 -14.55 6.31 -1.65
C PHE A 102 -14.23 7.38 -0.61
N SER A 103 -13.33 8.32 -0.92
CA SER A 103 -12.97 9.43 -0.02
C SER A 103 -14.17 10.32 0.32
N ASN A 104 -15.02 10.63 -0.65
CA ASN A 104 -16.25 11.38 -0.39
C ASN A 104 -17.22 10.62 0.52
N SER A 105 -17.32 9.30 0.37
CA SER A 105 -18.19 8.48 1.22
C SER A 105 -17.73 8.48 2.69
N MET A 106 -16.41 8.55 2.91
CA MET A 106 -15.78 8.65 4.22
C MET A 106 -16.05 10.03 4.86
N ILE A 107 -15.92 11.11 4.09
CA ILE A 107 -16.21 12.48 4.57
C ILE A 107 -17.69 12.65 4.91
N ARG A 108 -18.59 12.13 4.07
CA ARG A 108 -20.04 12.31 4.21
C ARG A 108 -20.66 11.38 5.27
N GLY A 109 -19.86 10.59 5.98
CA GLY A 109 -20.29 9.85 7.16
C GLY A 109 -21.17 8.63 6.88
N ASN A 110 -21.02 7.94 5.75
CA ASN A 110 -21.67 6.65 5.59
C ASN A 110 -21.00 5.62 6.53
N ARG A 111 -21.63 5.40 7.69
CA ARG A 111 -20.99 4.95 8.92
C ARG A 111 -20.29 3.59 8.86
N LYS A 112 -20.73 2.66 8.00
CA LYS A 112 -20.28 1.26 8.05
C LYS A 112 -18.82 1.07 7.64
N ASP A 113 -18.39 1.68 6.54
CA ASP A 113 -17.01 1.55 6.03
C ASP A 113 -16.01 2.35 6.89
N LEU A 114 -16.47 3.46 7.50
CA LEU A 114 -15.67 4.31 8.37
C LEU A 114 -15.25 3.61 9.67
N TYR A 115 -16.14 2.86 10.32
CA TYR A 115 -15.81 2.13 11.55
C TYR A 115 -14.81 1.01 11.28
N GLY A 116 -14.98 0.27 10.18
CA GLY A 116 -14.04 -0.78 9.76
C GLY A 116 -12.65 -0.21 9.50
N PHE A 117 -12.56 0.92 8.79
CA PHE A 117 -11.27 1.54 8.49
C PHE A 117 -10.55 2.05 9.74
N LYS A 118 -11.27 2.77 10.64
CA LYS A 118 -10.69 3.30 11.88
C LYS A 118 -10.22 2.20 12.83
N ALA A 119 -11.01 1.14 12.97
CA ALA A 119 -10.62 -0.02 13.79
C ALA A 119 -9.38 -0.72 13.20
N ALA A 120 -9.36 -0.90 11.88
CA ALA A 120 -8.22 -1.50 11.19
C ALA A 120 -6.97 -0.60 11.25
N GLU A 121 -7.11 0.72 11.16
CA GLU A 121 -6.02 1.69 11.35
C GLU A 121 -5.45 1.61 12.78
N ALA A 122 -6.30 1.58 13.81
CA ALA A 122 -5.87 1.42 15.20
C ALA A 122 -5.12 0.09 15.44
N ASN A 123 -5.62 -1.01 14.86
CA ASN A 123 -4.95 -2.32 14.93
C ASN A 123 -3.59 -2.31 14.23
N ARG A 124 -3.46 -1.64 13.08
CA ARG A 124 -2.18 -1.47 12.38
C ARG A 124 -1.19 -0.63 13.19
N SER A 125 -1.63 0.48 13.78
CA SER A 125 -0.79 1.30 14.68
C SER A 125 -0.31 0.48 15.87
N LEU A 126 -1.17 -0.33 16.48
CA LEU A 126 -0.79 -1.22 17.58
C LEU A 126 0.19 -2.30 17.14
N SER A 127 0.00 -2.92 15.97
CA SER A 127 0.91 -3.91 15.40
C SER A 127 2.29 -3.32 15.13
N LEU A 128 2.37 -2.15 14.50
CA LEU A 128 3.64 -1.43 14.25
C LEU A 128 4.35 -1.08 15.56
N LEU A 129 3.62 -0.58 16.56
CA LEU A 129 4.17 -0.33 17.89
C LEU A 129 4.68 -1.60 18.57
N THR A 130 4.02 -2.74 18.35
CA THR A 130 4.40 -4.03 18.91
C THR A 130 5.67 -4.57 18.24
N MET A 131 5.76 -4.50 16.91
CA MET A 131 6.97 -4.82 16.15
C MET A 131 8.14 -3.92 16.55
N ALA A 132 7.91 -2.61 16.67
CA ALA A 132 8.93 -1.66 17.12
C ALA A 132 9.42 -1.96 18.55
N LYS A 133 8.53 -2.35 19.47
CA LYS A 133 8.89 -2.82 20.83
C LYS A 133 9.74 -4.07 20.82
N GLN A 134 9.51 -4.99 19.88
CA GLN A 134 10.26 -6.24 19.79
C GLN A 134 11.67 -6.02 19.22
N ILE A 135 11.81 -5.11 18.26
CA ILE A 135 13.11 -4.76 17.64
C ILE A 135 13.93 -3.84 18.55
N TYR A 136 13.27 -2.93 19.28
CA TYR A 136 13.91 -1.95 20.15
C TYR A 136 13.33 -2.00 21.58
N PRO A 137 13.48 -3.12 22.31
CA PRO A 137 12.88 -3.29 23.64
C PRO A 137 13.38 -2.27 24.66
N GLN A 138 14.60 -1.75 24.44
CA GLN A 138 15.28 -0.81 25.32
C GLN A 138 14.78 0.64 25.19
N VAL A 139 14.06 0.98 24.10
CA VAL A 139 13.66 2.36 23.77
C VAL A 139 12.29 2.71 24.37
N ILE A 140 11.44 1.72 24.63
CA ILE A 140 10.01 1.95 24.98
C ILE A 140 9.72 1.72 26.47
N SER A 141 10.67 1.18 27.25
CA SER A 141 10.51 0.93 28.69
C SER A 141 10.79 2.16 29.58
N SER A 142 11.42 3.22 29.06
CA SER A 142 11.61 4.45 29.82
C SER A 142 10.35 5.32 29.68
N GLN A 143 9.60 5.48 30.77
CA GLN A 143 8.48 6.43 30.88
C GLN A 143 9.00 7.87 30.73
N ARG A 144 9.32 8.28 29.50
CA ARG A 144 9.45 9.66 29.05
C ARG A 144 8.94 9.75 27.61
N ILE A 145 7.63 9.59 27.45
CA ILE A 145 6.95 10.27 26.36
C ILE A 145 6.52 11.63 26.90
N CYS A 146 7.52 12.48 27.16
CA CYS A 146 7.30 13.92 27.05
C CYS A 146 7.54 14.24 25.58
N THR A 147 6.54 14.81 24.92
CA THR A 147 6.58 15.49 23.61
C THR A 147 8.01 15.67 23.07
N ALA A 148 8.46 14.77 22.20
CA ALA A 148 9.80 14.82 21.64
C ALA A 148 9.69 15.13 20.13
N GLU A 149 9.59 16.42 19.82
CA GLU A 149 9.92 16.99 18.51
C GLU A 149 11.44 17.04 18.26
N GLU A 150 12.29 16.71 19.24
CA GLU A 150 13.74 16.89 19.10
C GLU A 150 14.50 15.60 19.45
N SER A 151 14.72 14.74 18.44
CA SER A 151 15.91 13.87 18.26
C SER A 151 15.69 12.69 17.31
N ILE A 152 14.97 12.89 16.20
CA ILE A 152 15.02 11.94 15.06
C ILE A 152 16.27 12.29 14.22
N PRO A 153 17.17 11.34 13.92
CA PRO A 153 18.36 11.60 13.12
C PRO A 153 17.97 12.21 11.76
N LYS A 154 18.61 13.33 11.39
CA LYS A 154 18.31 14.16 10.20
C LYS A 154 18.68 13.50 8.86
N GLN A 155 18.58 12.19 8.74
CA GLN A 155 18.84 11.45 7.50
C GLN A 155 17.96 10.19 7.42
N LEU A 156 16.65 10.40 7.43
CA LEU A 156 15.70 9.53 6.73
C LEU A 156 14.83 10.45 5.86
N PRO A 157 14.69 10.18 4.56
CA PRO A 157 13.75 10.95 3.76
C PRO A 157 12.34 10.57 4.24
N PHE A 158 11.55 11.58 4.60
CA PHE A 158 10.17 11.52 5.07
C PHE A 158 9.99 11.13 6.55
N THR A 159 10.16 12.11 7.43
CA THR A 159 9.79 12.03 8.84
C THR A 159 8.29 11.81 9.02
N PHE A 160 7.99 10.76 9.78
CA PHE A 160 6.70 10.32 10.28
C PHE A 160 5.99 11.41 11.12
N GLU A 161 5.07 12.16 10.52
CA GLU A 161 4.00 12.88 11.24
C GLU A 161 2.70 12.06 11.16
N PHE A 162 2.80 10.80 11.58
CA PHE A 162 1.99 9.71 10.99
C PHE A 162 0.80 9.24 11.82
N ILE A 163 0.52 9.85 12.97
CA ILE A 163 -0.56 9.39 13.85
C ILE A 163 -1.22 10.61 14.46
N LYS A 164 -2.30 11.10 13.83
CA LYS A 164 -3.36 11.70 14.65
C LYS A 164 -4.77 11.56 14.11
N ASN A 165 -5.09 11.79 12.83
CA ASN A 165 -6.51 11.72 12.41
C ASN A 165 -6.73 11.54 10.89
N GLY A 166 -6.60 10.31 10.36
CA GLY A 166 -7.21 9.97 9.07
C GLY A 166 -6.29 10.16 7.86
N MET A 167 -5.23 9.35 7.79
CA MET A 167 -4.23 9.44 6.73
C MET A 167 -4.73 9.07 5.33
N LEU A 168 -5.90 8.45 5.21
CA LEU A 168 -6.49 8.19 3.90
C LEU A 168 -7.00 9.48 3.21
N LEU A 169 -7.28 10.52 3.99
CA LEU A 169 -7.66 11.84 3.45
C LEU A 169 -6.45 12.65 2.99
N LEU A 170 -5.35 12.66 3.75
CA LEU A 170 -4.22 13.55 3.46
C LEU A 170 -3.43 13.16 2.20
N ILE A 171 -3.29 11.86 1.91
CA ILE A 171 -2.59 11.41 0.68
C ILE A 171 -3.41 11.78 -0.57
N MET A 172 -4.73 11.90 -0.45
CA MET A 172 -5.60 12.35 -1.54
C MET A 172 -5.59 13.87 -1.75
N PHE A 173 -5.30 14.67 -0.72
CA PHE A 173 -5.32 16.12 -0.82
C PHE A 173 -3.99 16.75 -1.25
N TYR A 174 -2.86 16.04 -1.10
CA TYR A 174 -1.52 16.61 -1.42
C TYR A 174 -1.08 16.46 -2.89
N TYR A 175 -1.87 15.83 -3.75
CA TYR A 175 -1.56 15.65 -5.18
C TYR A 175 -2.68 16.16 -6.13
N CYS A 176 -3.43 17.18 -5.72
CA CYS A 176 -4.19 18.06 -6.62
C CYS A 176 -3.77 19.52 -6.41
#